data_AF-A0A3M1F4C1-F1
#
_entry.id   AF-A0A3M1F4C1-F1
#
_cell.length_a   1.000
_cell.length_b   1.000
_cell.length_c   1.000
_cell.angle_alpha   90.00
_cell.angle_beta   90.00
_cell.angle_gamma   90.00
#
_symmetry.space_group_name_H-M   'P 1'
#
loop_
_entity.id
_entity.type
_entity.pdbx_description
1 polymer ?
#
loop_
_entity_poly.entity_id
_entity_poly.type
_entity_poly.pdbx_seq_one_letter_code
_entity_poly.pdbx_strand_id
1 'polypeptide(L)'
;MKVPGIPPNWPSAELPAEVPPGYRPPAEKEVERGLWMQADRLEEALRSSRYHVRDPQMEGYMHDIVCKLAPLYCDDIRVYLVRIADFNATMAPNGFMQVWTGLLLRMRNEAELAAVLGHEV
;
A
#
# COMPACT_ATOMS: atom_id res chain seq x y z
N MET A 1 22.55 1.80 -14.98
CA MET A 1 22.57 2.57 -16.24
C MET A 1 22.37 4.03 -15.89
N LYS A 2 23.35 4.90 -16.13
CA LYS A 2 23.35 6.30 -15.68
C LYS A 2 22.49 7.10 -16.66
N VAL A 3 21.37 7.67 -16.19
CA VAL A 3 20.47 8.47 -17.03
C VAL A 3 21.17 9.82 -17.32
N PRO A 4 21.39 10.22 -18.59
CA PRO A 4 22.10 11.46 -18.89
C PRO A 4 21.16 12.66 -18.68
N GLY A 5 21.61 13.69 -17.94
CA GLY A 5 20.90 14.98 -17.84
C GLY A 5 20.64 15.52 -16.43
N ILE A 6 21.12 14.86 -15.37
CA ILE A 6 20.91 15.34 -13.99
C ILE A 6 21.97 16.42 -13.66
N PRO A 7 21.58 17.64 -13.22
CA PRO A 7 22.50 18.69 -12.82
C PRO A 7 23.32 18.29 -11.58
N PRO A 8 24.55 18.83 -11.41
CA PRO A 8 25.53 18.37 -10.43
C PRO A 8 25.14 18.56 -8.95
N ASN A 9 24.06 19.29 -8.67
CA ASN A 9 23.52 19.57 -7.33
C ASN A 9 22.13 18.91 -7.09
N TRP A 10 21.72 17.99 -7.95
CA TRP A 10 20.54 17.18 -7.69
C TRP A 10 20.85 16.19 -6.56
N PRO A 11 20.00 16.06 -5.52
CA PRO A 11 20.23 15.07 -4.48
C PRO A 11 20.27 13.67 -5.11
N SER A 12 21.42 13.01 -4.99
CA SER A 12 21.62 11.64 -5.43
C SER A 12 20.67 10.70 -4.69
N ALA A 13 20.24 9.65 -5.40
CA ALA A 13 19.21 8.65 -5.13
C ALA A 13 19.30 7.81 -3.82
N GLU A 14 19.77 8.37 -2.71
CA GLU A 14 19.65 7.74 -1.39
C GLU A 14 19.25 8.82 -0.37
N LEU A 15 18.03 9.33 -0.50
CA LEU A 15 17.36 9.89 0.67
C LEU A 15 17.12 8.70 1.61
N PRO A 16 17.55 8.77 2.89
CA PRO A 16 17.19 7.74 3.85
C PRO A 16 15.67 7.62 3.83
N ALA A 17 15.16 6.38 3.81
CA ALA A 17 13.73 6.16 3.89
C ALA A 17 13.19 6.94 5.09
N GLU A 18 12.29 7.90 4.83
CA GLU A 18 11.71 8.72 5.90
C GLU A 18 10.98 7.84 6.93
N VAL A 19 10.55 6.65 6.50
CA VAL A 19 9.95 5.59 7.32
C VAL A 19 10.72 4.28 7.07
N PRO A 20 11.47 3.73 8.05
CA PRO A 20 12.16 2.44 7.88
C PRO A 20 11.16 1.26 7.86
N PRO A 21 11.50 0.11 7.26
CA PRO A 21 10.70 -1.11 7.39
C PRO A 21 10.44 -1.49 8.84
N GLY A 22 9.25 -2.00 9.14
CA GLY A 22 8.81 -2.34 10.49
C GLY A 22 8.53 -1.15 11.40
N TYR A 23 8.51 0.08 10.86
CA TYR A 23 8.28 1.27 11.64
C TYR A 23 6.97 1.20 12.42
N ARG A 24 7.03 1.65 13.67
CA ARG A 24 5.87 1.91 14.52
C ARG A 24 6.05 3.28 15.15
N PRO A 25 4.99 4.12 15.24
CA PRO A 25 5.12 5.43 15.83
C PRO A 25 5.52 5.30 17.31
N PRO A 26 6.60 5.95 17.74
CA PRO A 26 7.08 5.85 19.11
C PRO A 26 6.13 6.59 20.08
N ALA A 27 6.29 6.37 21.38
CA ALA A 27 5.32 6.79 22.39
C ALA A 27 5.10 8.31 22.42
N GLU A 28 6.15 9.07 22.17
CA GLU A 28 6.20 10.53 22.12
C GLU A 28 5.43 11.14 20.93
N LYS A 29 5.15 10.37 19.87
CA LYS A 29 4.39 10.85 18.71
C LYS A 29 2.89 10.57 18.86
N GLU A 30 2.25 11.22 19.84
CA GLU A 30 0.86 10.95 20.23
C GLU A 30 -0.15 11.09 19.09
N VAL A 31 -0.02 12.14 18.27
CA VAL A 31 -0.93 12.38 17.12
C VAL A 31 -0.82 11.26 16.09
N GLU A 32 0.41 10.86 15.76
CA GLU A 32 0.65 9.78 14.81
C GLU A 32 0.12 8.44 15.33
N ARG A 33 0.37 8.14 16.62
CA ARG A 33 -0.23 6.96 17.28
C ARG A 33 -1.75 6.99 17.26
N GLY A 34 -2.37 8.14 17.48
CA GLY A 34 -3.82 8.30 17.41
C GLY A 34 -4.38 8.01 16.01
N LEU A 35 -3.66 8.37 14.96
CA LEU A 35 -4.03 8.03 13.58
C LEU A 35 -3.87 6.54 13.30
N TRP A 36 -2.77 5.93 13.76
CA TRP A 36 -2.57 4.48 13.65
C TRP A 36 -3.64 3.68 14.38
N MET A 37 -4.01 4.07 15.59
CA MET A 37 -5.10 3.44 16.33
C MET A 37 -6.44 3.50 15.60
N GLN A 38 -6.71 4.58 14.86
CA GLN A 38 -7.90 4.68 14.03
C GLN A 38 -7.81 3.77 12.80
N ALA A 39 -6.64 3.72 12.15
CA ALA A 39 -6.39 2.80 11.04
C ALA A 39 -6.54 1.33 11.46
N ASP A 40 -5.99 0.92 12.60
CA ASP A 40 -6.12 -0.44 13.14
C ASP A 40 -7.59 -0.82 13.36
N ARG A 41 -8.41 0.10 13.88
CA ARG A 41 -9.86 -0.13 14.06
C ARG A 41 -10.59 -0.26 12.72
N LEU A 42 -10.21 0.55 11.74
CA LEU A 42 -10.78 0.48 10.39
C LEU A 42 -10.42 -0.84 9.71
N GLU A 43 -9.18 -1.30 9.85
CA GLU A 43 -8.71 -2.59 9.35
C GLU A 43 -9.51 -3.74 9.97
N GLU A 44 -9.65 -3.76 11.30
CA GLU A 44 -10.40 -4.80 12.01
C GLU A 44 -11.89 -4.83 11.60
N ALA A 45 -12.50 -3.64 11.48
CA ALA A 45 -13.86 -3.52 10.98
C ALA A 45 -13.99 -4.01 9.54
N LEU A 46 -13.02 -3.73 8.67
CA LEU A 46 -13.02 -4.21 7.29
C LEU A 46 -12.91 -5.75 7.24
N ARG A 47 -11.97 -6.34 7.98
CA ARG A 47 -11.72 -7.80 8.03
C ARG A 47 -12.95 -8.61 8.41
N SER A 48 -13.77 -8.08 9.32
CA SER A 48 -15.02 -8.69 9.77
C SER A 48 -16.23 -8.32 8.92
N SER A 49 -16.12 -7.33 8.03
CA SER A 49 -17.22 -6.86 7.21
C SER A 49 -17.65 -7.85 6.11
N ARG A 50 -18.84 -7.60 5.56
CA ARG A 50 -19.35 -8.25 4.33
C ARG A 50 -18.72 -7.70 3.04
N TYR A 51 -18.01 -6.57 3.14
CA TYR A 51 -17.40 -5.92 1.98
C TYR A 51 -16.04 -6.54 1.64
N HIS A 52 -15.36 -7.12 2.62
CA HIS A 52 -14.13 -7.88 2.38
C HIS A 52 -14.41 -9.09 1.47
N VAL A 53 -13.79 -9.09 0.30
CA VAL A 53 -13.82 -10.21 -0.65
C VAL A 53 -12.76 -11.21 -0.20
N ARG A 54 -13.22 -12.31 0.41
CA ARG A 54 -12.35 -13.40 0.88
C ARG A 54 -12.04 -14.35 -0.27
N ASP A 55 -10.98 -14.06 -1.00
CA ASP A 55 -10.45 -14.90 -2.09
C ASP A 55 -8.93 -15.07 -1.89
N PRO A 56 -8.48 -16.18 -1.30
CA PRO A 56 -7.07 -16.38 -0.98
C PRO A 56 -6.15 -16.35 -2.21
N GLN A 57 -6.64 -16.76 -3.38
CA GLN A 57 -5.83 -16.76 -4.60
C GLN A 57 -5.61 -15.33 -5.08
N MET A 58 -6.67 -14.53 -5.11
CA MET A 58 -6.57 -13.13 -5.53
C MET A 58 -5.80 -12.29 -4.51
N GLU A 59 -6.00 -12.50 -3.21
CA GLU A 59 -5.23 -11.83 -2.15
C GLU A 59 -3.73 -12.15 -2.26
N GLY A 60 -3.38 -13.43 -2.47
CA GLY A 60 -1.98 -13.85 -2.68
C GLY A 60 -1.36 -13.20 -3.92
N TYR A 61 -2.08 -13.15 -5.03
CA TYR A 61 -1.59 -12.50 -6.25
C TYR A 61 -1.37 -10.99 -6.06
N MET A 62 -2.29 -10.30 -5.37
CA MET A 62 -2.14 -8.87 -5.07
C MET A 62 -0.96 -8.61 -4.14
N HIS A 63 -0.78 -9.45 -3.13
CA HIS A 63 0.38 -9.41 -2.23
C HIS A 63 1.69 -9.62 -3.02
N ASP A 64 1.75 -10.57 -3.95
CA ASP A 64 2.94 -10.81 -4.78
C ASP A 64 3.29 -9.60 -5.65
N ILE A 65 2.30 -8.89 -6.20
CA ILE A 65 2.54 -7.64 -6.95
C ILE A 65 3.14 -6.58 -6.02
N VAL A 66 2.53 -6.36 -4.85
CA VAL A 66 3.01 -5.38 -3.87
C VAL A 66 4.43 -5.69 -3.42
N CYS A 67 4.75 -6.96 -3.14
CA CYS A 67 6.10 -7.35 -2.73
C CYS A 67 7.15 -7.20 -3.85
N LYS A 68 6.74 -7.28 -5.13
CA LYS A 68 7.63 -6.92 -6.24
C LYS A 68 7.86 -5.41 -6.33
N LEU A 69 6.84 -4.60 -6.04
CA LEU A 69 6.90 -3.14 -6.11
C LEU A 69 7.68 -2.55 -4.92
N ALA A 70 7.45 -3.05 -3.71
CA ALA A 70 8.02 -2.56 -2.47
C ALA A 70 8.67 -3.71 -1.66
N PRO A 71 9.75 -4.32 -2.16
CA PRO A 71 10.34 -5.53 -1.56
C PRO A 71 10.81 -5.33 -0.12
N LEU A 72 11.25 -4.12 0.25
CA LEU A 72 11.70 -3.80 1.61
C LEU A 72 10.54 -3.69 2.62
N TYR A 73 9.32 -3.42 2.16
CA TYR A 73 8.12 -3.19 2.99
C TYR A 73 7.07 -4.28 2.83
N CYS A 74 7.40 -5.38 2.13
CA CYS A 74 6.47 -6.48 1.85
C CYS A 74 5.76 -6.97 3.13
N ASP A 75 6.52 -7.17 4.22
CA ASP A 75 5.97 -7.62 5.51
C ASP A 75 5.12 -6.57 6.25
N ASP A 76 5.27 -5.29 5.88
CA ASP A 76 4.53 -4.18 6.49
C ASP A 76 3.17 -3.94 5.82
N ILE A 77 2.96 -4.48 4.61
CA ILE A 77 1.78 -4.20 3.78
C ILE A 77 0.80 -5.38 3.79
N ARG A 78 -0.46 -5.10 4.11
CA ARG A 78 -1.56 -6.08 4.09
C ARG A 78 -2.61 -5.62 3.09
N VAL A 79 -2.79 -6.37 2.01
CA VAL A 79 -3.74 -6.00 0.96
C VAL A 79 -5.10 -6.65 1.19
N TYR A 80 -6.16 -5.86 1.14
CA TYR A 80 -7.55 -6.30 1.28
C TYR A 80 -8.37 -5.93 0.04
N LEU A 81 -9.08 -6.92 -0.51
CA LEU A 81 -10.02 -6.70 -1.59
C LEU A 81 -11.38 -6.27 -1.03
N VAL A 82 -11.93 -5.18 -1.56
CA VAL A 82 -13.16 -4.57 -1.04
C VAL A 82 -14.23 -4.51 -2.14
N ARG A 83 -15.42 -5.04 -1.84
CA ARG A 83 -16.58 -5.11 -2.74
C ARG A 83 -17.25 -3.75 -2.88
N ILE A 84 -16.61 -2.85 -3.61
CA ILE A 84 -17.12 -1.53 -4.01
C ILE A 84 -16.86 -1.37 -5.52
N ALA A 85 -17.83 -0.81 -6.24
CA ALA A 85 -17.82 -0.73 -7.71
C ALA A 85 -17.10 0.51 -8.28
N ASP A 86 -16.73 1.45 -7.40
CA ASP A 86 -15.97 2.64 -7.75
C ASP A 86 -14.48 2.32 -7.98
N PHE A 87 -13.82 3.17 -8.74
CA PHE A 87 -12.41 3.04 -9.08
C PHE A 87 -11.55 3.62 -7.95
N ASN A 88 -10.95 2.75 -7.13
CA ASN A 88 -10.11 3.21 -6.02
C ASN A 88 -9.13 2.14 -5.50
N ALA A 89 -8.00 2.60 -4.98
CA ALA A 89 -7.10 1.91 -4.07
C ALA A 89 -6.60 2.93 -3.05
N THR A 90 -6.29 2.50 -1.83
CA THR A 90 -5.74 3.42 -0.82
C THR A 90 -4.89 2.70 0.21
N MET A 91 -3.79 3.32 0.64
CA MET A 91 -2.95 2.89 1.76
C MET A 91 -3.29 3.62 3.06
N ALA A 92 -3.48 2.87 4.14
CA ALA A 92 -3.60 3.40 5.50
C ALA A 92 -2.22 3.53 6.16
N PRO A 93 -2.06 4.43 7.16
CA PRO A 93 -0.75 4.69 7.78
C PRO A 93 -0.14 3.49 8.50
N ASN A 94 -0.95 2.52 8.92
CA ASN A 94 -0.47 1.29 9.57
C ASN A 94 -0.05 0.19 8.57
N GLY A 95 -0.17 0.43 7.26
CA GLY A 95 0.20 -0.51 6.19
C GLY A 95 -0.93 -1.39 5.65
N PHE A 96 -2.19 -1.21 6.06
CA PHE A 96 -3.29 -1.91 5.38
C PHE A 96 -3.71 -1.16 4.12
N MET A 97 -3.71 -1.85 2.99
CA MET A 97 -4.13 -1.33 1.70
C MET A 97 -5.51 -1.89 1.34
N GLN A 98 -6.39 -1.04 0.85
CA GLN A 98 -7.65 -1.45 0.26
C GLN A 98 -7.58 -1.35 -1.25
N VAL A 99 -8.05 -2.38 -1.94
CA VAL A 99 -8.23 -2.38 -3.39
C VAL A 99 -9.69 -2.67 -3.71
N TRP A 100 -10.37 -1.71 -4.34
CA TRP A 100 -11.80 -1.85 -4.60
C TRP A 100 -12.02 -2.66 -5.89
N THR A 101 -13.03 -3.53 -5.89
CA THR A 101 -13.35 -4.37 -7.07
C THR A 101 -13.61 -3.55 -8.33
N GLY A 102 -14.11 -2.32 -8.21
CA GLY A 102 -14.30 -1.39 -9.31
C GLY A 102 -13.01 -0.91 -9.98
N LEU A 103 -11.89 -0.91 -9.26
CA LEU A 103 -10.55 -0.72 -9.83
C LEU A 103 -10.22 -1.88 -10.76
N LEU A 104 -10.31 -3.12 -10.25
CA LEU A 104 -9.95 -4.34 -10.96
C LEU A 104 -10.76 -4.54 -12.25
N LEU A 105 -12.05 -4.19 -12.22
CA LEU A 105 -12.92 -4.25 -13.40
C LEU A 105 -12.53 -3.29 -14.53
N ARG A 106 -11.66 -2.30 -14.26
CA ARG A 106 -11.22 -1.30 -15.24
C ARG A 106 -9.79 -1.49 -15.73
N MET A 107 -8.98 -2.30 -15.04
CA MET A 107 -7.62 -2.60 -15.44
C MET A 107 -7.61 -3.54 -16.65
N ARG A 108 -6.82 -3.21 -17.67
CA ARG A 108 -6.72 -4.02 -18.88
C ARG A 108 -5.55 -5.01 -18.83
N ASN A 109 -4.59 -4.78 -17.94
CA ASN A 109 -3.42 -5.62 -17.75
C ASN A 109 -2.81 -5.39 -16.34
N GLU A 110 -1.86 -6.26 -15.97
CA GLU A 110 -1.16 -6.18 -14.68
C GLU A 110 -0.33 -4.90 -14.54
N ALA A 111 0.22 -4.34 -15.63
CA ALA A 111 1.05 -3.15 -15.56
C ALA A 111 0.25 -1.89 -15.16
N GLU A 112 -0.99 -1.75 -15.65
CA GLU A 112 -1.90 -0.68 -15.22
C GLU A 112 -2.26 -0.81 -13.73
N LEU A 113 -2.54 -2.04 -13.28
CA LEU A 113 -2.79 -2.32 -11.87
C LEU A 113 -1.57 -1.98 -11.01
N ALA A 114 -0.40 -2.47 -11.41
CA ALA A 114 0.86 -2.23 -10.72
C ALA A 114 1.22 -0.74 -10.67
N ALA A 115 0.87 0.05 -11.69
CA ALA A 115 1.07 1.50 -11.66
C ALA A 115 0.21 2.18 -10.58
N VAL A 116 -1.04 1.75 -10.38
CA VAL A 116 -1.89 2.26 -9.30
C VAL A 116 -1.38 1.78 -7.94
N LEU A 117 -1.09 0.49 -7.78
CA LEU A 117 -0.58 -0.03 -6.50
C LEU A 117 0.77 0.62 -6.14
N GLY A 118 1.63 0.85 -7.14
CA GLY A 118 2.91 1.55 -7.03
C GLY A 118 2.79 3.03 -6.66
N HIS A 119 1.63 3.65 -6.86
CA HIS A 119 1.35 5.00 -6.37
C HIS A 119 0.99 5.00 -4.87
N GLU A 120 0.44 3.90 -4.37
CA GLU A 120 -0.01 3.76 -2.97
C GLU A 120 1.09 3.26 -2.02
N VAL A 121 2.17 2.66 -2.55
CA VAL A 121 3.35 2.20 -1.78
C VAL A 121 4.50 3.20 -1.86
#